data_AF-A0A0A2MG16-F1
#
_entry.id   AF-A0A0A2MG16-F1
#
_cell.length_a   1.000
_cell.length_b   1.000
_cell.length_c   1.000
_cell.angle_alpha   90.00
_cell.angle_beta   90.00
_cell.angle_gamma   90.00
#
_symmetry.space_group_name_H-M   'P 1'
#
loop_
_entity.id
_entity.type
_entity.pdbx_description
1 polymer ?
#
loop_
_entity_poly.entity_id
_entity_poly.type
_entity_poly.pdbx_seq_one_letter_code
_entity_poly.pdbx_strand_id
1 'polypeptide(L)'
;MKHILFIILLCSFSCFAQIKITPLDKAAIPKSITYTGTIVNAVKYTDSFGETIVITSQTGEYPSKTETDGSYRDAELFAYCYILQDGNWTQQWKVYDFTTECPVDIEANFVKNTFAVTDLDKNGKAEVWLTYITGCHGDPSPSTMKVILYEGTKKYAMRGSNKMRVGETEYEGGQYTFDEALKQAPKVFRDYATTLWNKNITPKF
;
A
#
# COMPACT_ATOMS: atom_id res chain seq x y z
N MET A 1 -26.01 -0.63 61.32
CA MET A 1 -24.78 -0.58 60.51
C MET A 1 -24.97 -1.42 59.25
N LYS A 2 -25.24 -0.80 58.10
CA LYS A 2 -25.13 -1.46 56.80
C LYS A 2 -24.70 -0.39 55.80
N HIS A 3 -23.38 -0.27 55.62
CA HIS A 3 -22.81 0.59 54.60
C HIS A 3 -23.00 -0.12 53.25
N ILE A 4 -23.86 0.44 52.40
CA ILE A 4 -24.05 -0.01 51.02
C ILE A 4 -22.99 0.75 50.20
N LEU A 5 -21.95 0.02 49.78
CA LEU A 5 -20.88 0.55 48.94
C LEU A 5 -21.35 0.56 47.48
N PHE A 6 -21.60 1.75 46.94
CA PHE A 6 -22.03 1.94 45.55
C PHE A 6 -20.78 2.04 44.67
N ILE A 7 -20.44 0.96 43.95
CA ILE A 7 -19.34 0.93 42.98
C ILE A 7 -19.84 1.60 41.69
N ILE A 8 -19.43 2.84 41.45
CA ILE A 8 -19.68 3.56 40.21
C ILE A 8 -18.71 3.00 39.16
N LEU A 9 -19.21 2.12 38.30
CA LEU A 9 -18.48 1.65 37.12
C LEU A 9 -18.45 2.79 36.09
N LEU A 10 -17.36 3.57 36.08
CA LEU A 10 -17.05 4.53 35.03
C LEU A 10 -16.80 3.75 33.72
N CYS A 11 -17.86 3.50 32.95
CA CYS A 11 -17.74 3.12 31.55
C CYS A 11 -17.19 4.32 30.77
N SER A 12 -15.87 4.42 30.67
CA SER A 12 -15.20 5.27 29.70
C SER A 12 -15.56 4.74 28.30
N PHE A 13 -16.62 5.29 27.72
CA PHE A 13 -16.86 5.18 26.29
C PHE A 13 -15.73 5.95 25.58
N SER A 14 -14.62 5.26 25.31
CA SER A 14 -13.63 5.73 24.34
C SER A 14 -14.33 5.73 22.99
N CYS A 15 -14.88 6.87 22.61
CA CYS A 15 -15.28 7.13 21.23
C CYS A 15 -13.98 7.12 20.42
N PHE A 16 -13.62 5.97 19.85
CA PHE A 16 -12.50 5.88 18.91
C PHE A 16 -12.84 6.78 17.73
N ALA A 17 -12.22 7.97 17.70
CA ALA A 17 -12.32 8.86 16.57
C ALA A 17 -11.67 8.19 15.37
N GLN A 18 -12.37 8.17 14.24
CA GLN A 18 -11.82 7.67 12.99
C GLN A 18 -10.52 8.42 12.66
N ILE A 19 -9.47 7.69 12.28
CA ILE A 19 -8.17 8.28 11.92
C ILE A 19 -8.38 9.29 10.79
N LYS A 20 -8.10 10.57 11.08
CA LYS A 20 -8.22 11.64 10.10
C LYS A 20 -6.99 11.67 9.21
N ILE A 21 -7.22 11.46 7.91
CA ILE A 21 -6.17 11.45 6.89
C ILE A 21 -6.17 12.80 6.20
N THR A 22 -4.99 13.41 6.11
CA THR A 22 -4.77 14.70 5.45
C THR A 22 -3.86 14.49 4.24
N PRO A 23 -4.33 14.70 3.01
CA PRO A 23 -3.45 14.72 1.84
C PRO A 23 -2.34 15.77 1.99
N LEU A 24 -1.15 15.46 1.48
CA LEU A 24 -0.01 16.37 1.48
C LEU A 24 0.39 16.70 0.05
N ASP A 25 0.51 17.99 -0.23
CA ASP A 25 1.25 18.46 -1.40
C ASP A 25 2.75 18.30 -1.18
N LYS A 26 3.52 18.22 -2.27
CA LYS A 26 4.98 18.09 -2.23
C LYS A 26 5.66 19.16 -1.35
N ALA A 27 5.16 20.39 -1.36
CA ALA A 27 5.71 21.49 -0.56
C ALA A 27 5.46 21.35 0.95
N ALA A 28 4.46 20.55 1.36
CA ALA A 28 4.12 20.28 2.75
C ALA A 28 4.90 19.09 3.34
N ILE A 29 5.63 18.34 2.53
CA ILE A 29 6.48 17.24 2.99
C ILE A 29 7.72 17.83 3.68
N PRO A 30 8.00 17.46 4.95
CA PRO A 30 9.20 17.89 5.67
C PRO A 30 10.48 17.65 4.87
N LYS A 31 11.39 18.62 4.84
CA LYS A 31 12.66 18.54 4.08
C LYS A 31 13.58 17.40 4.52
N SER A 32 13.42 16.90 5.74
CA SER A 32 14.17 15.74 6.26
C SER A 32 13.69 14.40 5.69
N ILE A 33 12.49 14.36 5.09
CA ILE A 33 11.96 13.17 4.43
C ILE A 33 12.48 13.09 3.01
N THR A 34 13.01 11.93 2.65
CA THR A 34 13.52 11.63 1.31
C THR A 34 12.64 10.58 0.63
N TYR A 35 12.54 10.66 -0.69
CA TYR A 35 11.84 9.67 -1.50
C TYR A 35 12.42 9.67 -2.91
N THR A 36 12.24 8.56 -3.64
CA THR A 36 12.71 8.40 -5.01
C THR A 36 11.54 8.47 -5.98
N GLY A 37 11.73 9.14 -7.12
CA GLY A 37 10.74 9.23 -8.18
C GLY A 37 9.67 10.31 -7.96
N THR A 38 8.64 10.25 -8.78
CA THR A 38 7.48 11.14 -8.76
C THR A 38 6.45 10.64 -7.76
N ILE A 39 5.96 11.53 -6.88
CA ILE A 39 4.92 11.21 -5.91
C ILE A 39 3.61 10.85 -6.62
N VAL A 40 3.01 9.73 -6.21
CA VAL A 40 1.66 9.31 -6.61
C VAL A 40 0.65 9.68 -5.53
N ASN A 41 0.94 9.37 -4.26
CA ASN A 41 0.13 9.77 -3.11
C ASN A 41 1.07 10.21 -1.98
N ALA A 42 0.68 11.25 -1.24
CA ALA A 42 1.28 11.58 0.04
C ALA A 42 0.19 11.96 1.03
N VAL A 43 0.21 11.37 2.22
CA VAL A 43 -0.76 11.64 3.28
C VAL A 43 -0.10 11.75 4.63
N LYS A 44 -0.75 12.48 5.53
CA LYS A 44 -0.42 12.59 6.94
C LYS A 44 -1.58 12.13 7.79
N TYR A 45 -1.30 11.39 8.86
CA TYR A 45 -2.28 11.03 9.86
C TYR A 45 -1.62 10.89 11.23
N THR A 46 -2.45 10.75 12.26
CA THR A 46 -2.00 10.44 13.62
C THR A 46 -2.80 9.23 14.09
N ASP A 47 -2.11 8.21 14.57
CA ASP A 47 -2.69 7.01 15.15
C ASP A 47 -1.99 6.67 16.49
N SER A 48 -2.22 5.47 17.02
CA SER A 48 -1.57 5.03 18.27
C SER A 48 -0.04 4.94 18.22
N PHE A 49 0.59 4.96 17.04
CA PHE A 49 2.05 5.00 16.90
C PHE A 49 2.60 6.43 16.86
N GLY A 50 1.78 7.42 16.47
CA GLY A 50 2.16 8.83 16.48
C GLY A 50 1.85 9.53 15.15
N GLU A 51 2.44 10.72 14.95
CA GLU A 51 2.29 11.44 13.69
C GLU A 51 3.07 10.72 12.58
N THR A 52 2.37 10.36 11.52
CA THR A 52 2.88 9.52 10.44
C THR A 52 2.64 10.18 9.08
N ILE A 53 3.65 10.09 8.21
CA ILE A 53 3.56 10.45 6.79
C ILE A 53 3.80 9.21 5.95
N VAL A 54 2.88 8.93 5.03
CA VAL A 54 3.05 7.88 4.01
C VAL A 54 3.17 8.52 2.64
N ILE A 55 4.17 8.11 1.87
CA ILE A 55 4.42 8.56 0.51
C ILE A 55 4.50 7.33 -0.40
N THR A 56 3.79 7.36 -1.52
CA THR A 56 3.97 6.41 -2.63
C THR A 56 4.54 7.17 -3.81
N SER A 57 5.51 6.59 -4.50
CA SER A 57 6.18 7.21 -5.64
C SER A 57 6.66 6.18 -6.66
N GLN A 58 6.89 6.64 -7.89
CA GLN A 58 7.32 5.81 -9.02
C GLN A 58 8.36 6.56 -9.85
N THR A 59 9.28 5.85 -10.50
CA THR A 59 10.25 6.47 -11.41
C THR A 59 9.69 6.76 -12.79
N GLY A 60 8.64 6.03 -13.19
CA GLY A 60 8.35 5.83 -14.62
C GLY A 60 9.46 4.99 -15.27
N GLU A 61 9.41 4.89 -16.59
CA GLU A 61 10.39 4.13 -17.38
C GLU A 61 11.67 4.96 -17.57
N TYR A 62 12.82 4.31 -17.40
CA TYR A 62 14.12 4.91 -17.72
C TYR A 62 15.05 3.85 -18.33
N PRO A 63 16.07 4.23 -19.12
CA PRO A 63 17.00 3.28 -19.71
C PRO A 63 17.66 2.40 -18.64
N SER A 64 17.76 1.09 -18.91
CA SER A 64 18.39 0.15 -17.97
C SER A 64 19.83 0.58 -17.67
N LYS A 65 20.23 0.43 -16.40
CA LYS A 65 21.60 0.75 -15.96
C LYS A 65 22.59 -0.38 -16.24
N THR A 66 22.09 -1.60 -16.40
CA THR A 66 22.90 -2.81 -16.63
C THR A 66 23.10 -3.09 -18.12
N GLU A 67 22.17 -2.65 -18.97
CA GLU A 67 22.23 -2.81 -20.42
C GLU A 67 22.58 -1.51 -21.14
N THR A 68 23.54 -1.57 -22.08
CA THR A 68 24.19 -0.35 -22.63
C THR A 68 23.72 0.03 -24.03
N ASP A 69 23.00 -0.84 -24.73
CA ASP A 69 22.52 -0.58 -26.09
C ASP A 69 21.23 0.26 -26.14
N GLY A 70 20.66 0.58 -24.97
CA GLY A 70 19.45 1.38 -24.82
C GLY A 70 18.15 0.66 -25.21
N SER A 71 18.20 -0.63 -25.54
CA SER A 71 17.02 -1.41 -25.92
C SER A 71 16.17 -1.85 -24.72
N TYR A 72 16.77 -1.86 -23.53
CA TYR A 72 16.13 -2.25 -22.27
C TYR A 72 15.81 -1.06 -21.38
N ARG A 73 14.69 -1.18 -20.67
CA ARG A 73 14.19 -0.19 -19.70
C ARG A 73 14.03 -0.82 -18.33
N ASP A 74 14.14 0.04 -17.32
CA ASP A 74 13.82 -0.26 -15.92
C ASP A 74 12.67 0.66 -15.47
N ALA A 75 11.88 0.18 -14.51
CA ALA A 75 10.86 0.96 -13.82
C ALA A 75 10.77 0.50 -12.37
N GLU A 76 10.68 1.46 -11.45
CA GLU A 76 10.71 1.23 -10.01
C GLU A 76 9.52 1.92 -9.33
N LEU A 77 9.01 1.30 -8.26
CA LEU A 77 8.01 1.89 -7.38
C LEU A 77 8.43 1.78 -5.91
N PHE A 78 7.93 2.74 -5.14
CA PHE A 78 8.27 2.90 -3.74
C PHE A 78 7.05 3.27 -2.91
N ALA A 79 6.99 2.75 -1.68
CA ALA A 79 6.16 3.33 -0.63
C ALA A 79 7.01 3.51 0.63
N TYR A 80 6.89 4.66 1.28
CA TYR A 80 7.63 5.00 2.48
C TYR A 80 6.65 5.35 3.59
N CYS A 81 6.95 4.91 4.81
CA CYS A 81 6.28 5.36 6.01
C CYS A 81 7.29 6.00 6.94
N TYR A 82 7.04 7.24 7.29
CA TYR A 82 7.83 8.03 8.23
C TYR A 82 6.98 8.34 9.45
N ILE A 83 7.56 8.12 10.62
CA ILE A 83 6.94 8.45 11.91
C ILE A 83 7.75 9.56 12.59
N LEU A 84 7.07 10.50 13.23
CA LEU A 84 7.71 11.54 14.02
C LEU A 84 8.07 11.01 15.41
N GLN A 85 9.36 10.87 15.69
CA GLN A 85 9.91 10.40 16.97
C GLN A 85 10.89 11.46 17.50
N ASP A 86 10.65 11.94 18.72
CA ASP A 86 11.50 12.95 19.38
C ASP A 86 11.80 14.18 18.49
N GLY A 87 10.79 14.62 17.74
CA GLY A 87 10.90 15.76 16.82
C GLY A 87 11.58 15.45 15.48
N ASN A 88 11.98 14.21 15.24
CA ASN A 88 12.65 13.77 14.02
C ASN A 88 11.79 12.78 13.22
N TRP A 89 11.76 12.93 11.90
CA TRP A 89 11.09 11.98 11.01
C TRP A 89 11.98 10.77 10.74
N THR A 90 11.54 9.60 11.18
CA THR A 90 12.27 8.34 11.03
C THR A 90 11.52 7.41 10.10
N GLN A 91 12.21 6.80 9.13
CA GLN A 91 11.59 5.81 8.24
C GLN A 91 11.30 4.52 9.02
N GLN A 92 10.02 4.21 9.17
CA GLN A 92 9.56 3.00 9.86
C GLN A 92 9.59 1.77 8.94
N TRP A 93 9.20 1.94 7.67
CA TRP A 93 9.30 0.89 6.66
C TRP A 93 9.36 1.49 5.25
N LYS A 94 9.82 0.65 4.32
CA LYS A 94 9.87 0.94 2.89
C LYS A 94 9.38 -0.27 2.09
N VAL A 95 8.50 -0.05 1.13
CA VAL A 95 8.24 -0.96 0.01
C VAL A 95 9.09 -0.49 -1.15
N TYR A 96 9.77 -1.45 -1.78
CA TYR A 96 10.50 -1.28 -3.02
C TYR A 96 10.18 -2.48 -3.90
N ASP A 97 9.73 -2.22 -5.12
CA ASP A 97 9.47 -3.23 -6.14
C ASP A 97 9.83 -2.63 -7.50
N PHE A 98 10.09 -3.48 -8.48
CA PHE A 98 10.64 -3.05 -9.75
C PHE A 98 10.39 -4.06 -10.85
N THR A 99 10.51 -3.58 -12.09
CA THR A 99 10.77 -4.38 -13.27
C THR A 99 12.04 -3.82 -13.90
N THR A 100 13.00 -4.67 -14.22
CA THR A 100 14.30 -4.27 -14.79
C THR A 100 14.57 -5.05 -16.05
N GLU A 101 15.48 -4.55 -16.88
CA GLU A 101 15.96 -5.25 -18.08
C GLU A 101 14.81 -5.68 -18.98
N CYS A 102 13.83 -4.78 -19.18
CA CYS A 102 12.67 -5.07 -20.02
C CYS A 102 12.83 -4.48 -21.44
N PRO A 103 12.85 -5.31 -22.49
CA PRO A 103 12.95 -4.82 -23.87
C PRO A 103 11.60 -4.38 -24.46
N VAL A 104 10.50 -4.72 -23.81
CA VAL A 104 9.11 -4.59 -24.28
C VAL A 104 8.27 -3.73 -23.33
N ASP A 105 6.95 -3.88 -23.30
CA ASP A 105 6.10 -3.08 -22.42
C ASP A 105 6.42 -3.40 -20.95
N ILE A 106 6.69 -2.36 -20.18
CA ILE A 106 7.19 -2.45 -18.82
C ILE A 106 6.18 -1.82 -17.84
N GLU A 107 5.98 -2.49 -16.71
CA GLU A 107 5.07 -2.05 -15.68
C GLU A 107 5.76 -2.11 -14.31
N ALA A 108 5.66 -1.00 -13.57
CA ALA A 108 5.97 -0.92 -12.14
C ALA A 108 5.12 0.21 -11.54
N ASN A 109 3.80 -0.03 -11.47
CA ASN A 109 2.81 1.02 -11.26
C ASN A 109 1.83 0.67 -10.12
N PHE A 110 1.56 1.64 -9.26
CA PHE A 110 0.44 1.65 -8.32
C PHE A 110 -0.87 1.73 -9.08
N VAL A 111 -1.86 0.95 -8.66
CA VAL A 111 -3.18 0.96 -9.26
C VAL A 111 -3.93 2.21 -8.79
N LYS A 112 -4.49 2.96 -9.74
CA LYS A 112 -5.14 4.24 -9.47
C LYS A 112 -6.32 4.09 -8.51
N ASN A 113 -6.47 5.04 -7.59
CA ASN A 113 -7.57 5.11 -6.61
C ASN A 113 -7.68 3.89 -5.66
N THR A 114 -6.58 3.16 -5.43
CA THR A 114 -6.55 2.02 -4.49
C THR A 114 -5.75 2.28 -3.21
N PHE A 115 -4.93 3.34 -3.19
CA PHE A 115 -4.22 3.75 -1.99
C PHE A 115 -5.24 4.14 -0.92
N ALA A 116 -5.11 3.56 0.27
CA ALA A 116 -5.99 3.87 1.39
C ALA A 116 -5.24 3.79 2.71
N VAL A 117 -5.67 4.60 3.66
CA VAL A 117 -5.35 4.44 5.07
C VAL A 117 -6.68 4.21 5.80
N THR A 118 -6.75 3.19 6.65
CA THR A 118 -7.99 2.81 7.33
C THR A 118 -7.74 2.46 8.80
N ASP A 119 -8.82 2.20 9.54
CA ASP A 119 -8.85 1.58 10.88
C ASP A 119 -10.09 0.67 10.90
N LEU A 120 -10.04 -0.37 10.07
CA LEU A 120 -11.15 -1.28 9.78
C LEU A 120 -11.48 -2.15 10.98
N ASP A 121 -10.49 -2.55 11.77
CA ASP A 121 -10.71 -3.34 12.99
C ASP A 121 -10.96 -2.48 14.24
N LYS A 122 -10.87 -1.15 14.10
CA LYS A 122 -11.19 -0.14 15.13
C LYS A 122 -10.29 -0.24 16.36
N ASN A 123 -9.03 -0.60 16.16
CA ASN A 123 -8.05 -0.72 17.22
C ASN A 123 -7.24 0.57 17.43
N GLY A 124 -7.48 1.61 16.62
CA GLY A 124 -6.78 2.90 16.69
C GLY A 124 -5.38 2.87 16.06
N LYS A 125 -5.05 1.85 15.28
CA LYS A 125 -3.84 1.75 14.47
C LYS A 125 -4.22 1.89 13.00
N ALA A 126 -3.43 2.67 12.28
CA ALA A 126 -3.65 2.83 10.86
C ALA A 126 -3.24 1.57 10.09
N GLU A 127 -4.07 1.23 9.12
CA GLU A 127 -3.87 0.18 8.12
C GLU A 127 -3.57 0.86 6.78
N VAL A 128 -2.34 0.76 6.31
CA VAL A 128 -1.88 1.38 5.06
C VAL A 128 -1.93 0.37 3.92
N TRP A 129 -2.77 0.63 2.93
CA TRP A 129 -3.04 -0.25 1.80
C TRP A 129 -2.37 0.26 0.52
N LEU A 130 -1.66 -0.63 -0.15
CA LEU A 130 -0.92 -0.38 -1.39
C LEU A 130 -1.35 -1.45 -2.40
N THR A 131 -1.94 -1.06 -3.53
CA THR A 131 -2.17 -1.98 -4.65
C THR A 131 -1.31 -1.56 -5.83
N TYR A 132 -0.55 -2.48 -6.39
CA TYR A 132 0.35 -2.19 -7.51
C TYR A 132 0.59 -3.43 -8.37
N ILE A 133 1.12 -3.19 -9.57
CA ILE A 133 1.51 -4.22 -10.52
C ILE A 133 2.98 -4.12 -10.92
N THR A 134 3.53 -5.24 -11.36
CA THR A 134 4.85 -5.36 -12.00
C THR A 134 4.74 -6.32 -13.19
N GLY A 135 5.41 -6.01 -14.29
CA GLY A 135 5.35 -6.83 -15.50
C GLY A 135 6.35 -6.39 -16.57
N CYS A 136 6.80 -7.35 -17.38
CA CYS A 136 7.56 -7.13 -18.60
C CYS A 136 7.02 -8.11 -19.64
N HIS A 137 6.20 -7.65 -20.57
CA HIS A 137 5.57 -8.50 -21.57
C HIS A 137 5.40 -7.75 -22.89
N GLY A 138 5.51 -8.48 -24.00
CA GLY A 138 5.28 -7.97 -25.36
C GLY A 138 4.09 -8.65 -26.03
N ASP A 139 3.39 -9.49 -25.26
CA ASP A 139 2.23 -10.27 -25.64
C ASP A 139 1.08 -9.97 -24.68
N PRO A 140 -0.17 -10.29 -25.04
CA PRO A 140 -1.27 -10.22 -24.09
C PRO A 140 -1.10 -11.26 -22.97
N SER A 141 -0.38 -10.93 -21.89
CA SER A 141 -0.17 -11.81 -20.73
C SER A 141 -0.33 -11.10 -19.37
N PRO A 142 -0.90 -11.74 -18.34
CA PRO A 142 -1.17 -11.10 -17.06
C PRO A 142 0.07 -10.55 -16.34
N SER A 143 -0.05 -9.33 -15.81
CA SER A 143 0.92 -8.72 -14.92
C SER A 143 0.80 -9.28 -13.50
N THR A 144 1.92 -9.32 -12.77
CA THR A 144 1.88 -9.60 -11.34
C THR A 144 1.17 -8.47 -10.62
N MET A 145 0.17 -8.77 -9.79
CA MET A 145 -0.55 -7.81 -8.97
C MET A 145 -0.42 -8.14 -7.48
N LYS A 146 -0.24 -7.11 -6.66
CA LYS A 146 -0.02 -7.22 -5.22
C LYS A 146 -0.91 -6.22 -4.49
N VAL A 147 -1.61 -6.67 -3.45
CA VAL A 147 -2.22 -5.82 -2.42
C VAL A 147 -1.41 -6.01 -1.15
N ILE A 148 -0.71 -4.97 -0.73
CA ILE A 148 0.12 -4.95 0.48
C ILE A 148 -0.57 -4.12 1.54
N LEU A 149 -0.62 -4.64 2.76
CA LEU A 149 -1.11 -3.94 3.94
C LEU A 149 0.01 -3.82 4.96
N TYR A 150 0.13 -2.65 5.58
CA TYR A 150 0.89 -2.45 6.80
C TYR A 150 -0.02 -1.98 7.93
N GLU A 151 0.12 -2.58 9.11
CA GLU A 151 -0.36 -2.03 10.38
C GLU A 151 0.85 -1.87 11.30
N GLY A 152 1.24 -0.63 11.61
CA GLY A 152 2.55 -0.35 12.21
C GLY A 152 3.69 -0.90 11.34
N THR A 153 4.52 -1.79 11.90
CA THR A 153 5.61 -2.48 11.17
C THR A 153 5.20 -3.83 10.59
N LYS A 154 4.01 -4.34 10.92
CA LYS A 154 3.59 -5.67 10.49
C LYS A 154 3.05 -5.62 9.07
N LYS A 155 3.70 -6.37 8.18
CA LYS A 155 3.33 -6.52 6.77
C LYS A 155 2.38 -7.69 6.57
N TYR A 156 1.40 -7.49 5.71
CA TYR A 156 0.47 -8.49 5.21
C TYR A 156 0.39 -8.36 3.69
N ALA A 157 0.10 -9.45 2.99
CA ALA A 157 0.06 -9.41 1.54
C ALA A 157 -0.91 -10.41 0.90
N MET A 158 -1.51 -9.94 -0.18
CA MET A 158 -2.23 -10.71 -1.18
C MET A 158 -1.48 -10.57 -2.50
N ARG A 159 -1.13 -11.68 -3.15
CA ARG A 159 -0.32 -11.70 -4.38
C ARG A 159 -0.92 -12.63 -5.41
N GLY A 160 -0.78 -12.25 -6.67
CA GLY A 160 -1.31 -13.01 -7.78
C GLY A 160 -1.07 -12.30 -9.11
N SER A 161 -1.97 -12.50 -10.07
CA SER A 161 -1.95 -11.81 -11.35
C SER A 161 -3.24 -11.04 -11.59
N ASN A 162 -3.16 -9.92 -12.31
CA ASN A 162 -4.36 -9.26 -12.81
C ASN A 162 -5.10 -10.20 -13.78
N LYS A 163 -6.37 -9.92 -14.05
CA LYS A 163 -7.14 -10.59 -15.08
C LYS A 163 -7.08 -9.76 -16.35
N MET A 164 -6.81 -10.41 -17.48
CA MET A 164 -6.84 -9.75 -18.77
C MET A 164 -7.34 -10.67 -19.87
N ARG A 165 -7.84 -10.05 -20.93
CA ARG A 165 -8.34 -10.74 -22.12
C ARG A 165 -7.14 -11.08 -23.01
N VAL A 166 -6.95 -12.36 -23.30
CA VAL A 166 -5.83 -12.87 -24.13
C VAL A 166 -6.29 -13.33 -25.52
N GLY A 167 -7.60 -13.44 -25.73
CA GLY A 167 -8.22 -13.80 -27.02
C GLY A 167 -9.64 -13.25 -27.16
N GLU A 168 -10.39 -13.65 -28.19
CA GLU A 168 -11.74 -13.13 -28.41
C GLU A 168 -12.68 -13.40 -27.23
N THR A 169 -12.60 -14.58 -26.62
CA THR A 169 -13.43 -14.95 -25.46
C THR A 169 -12.61 -15.42 -24.27
N GLU A 170 -11.29 -15.43 -24.40
CA GLU A 170 -10.37 -16.03 -23.44
C GLU A 170 -9.80 -14.98 -22.49
N TYR A 171 -9.74 -15.35 -21.21
CA TYR A 171 -9.17 -14.53 -20.15
C TYR A 171 -8.18 -15.36 -19.35
N GLU A 172 -7.05 -14.76 -19.03
CA GLU A 172 -6.05 -15.31 -18.13
C GLU A 172 -5.90 -14.45 -16.89
N GLY A 173 -5.33 -15.05 -15.85
CA GLY A 173 -5.04 -14.38 -14.59
C GLY A 173 -6.27 -14.12 -13.69
N GLY A 174 -6.07 -13.29 -12.68
CA GLY A 174 -7.08 -12.95 -11.66
C GLY A 174 -6.99 -13.76 -10.36
N GLN A 175 -6.15 -14.80 -10.33
CA GLN A 175 -5.92 -15.67 -9.18
C GLN A 175 -5.04 -14.94 -8.17
N TYR A 176 -5.25 -15.25 -6.89
CA TYR A 176 -4.46 -14.69 -5.80
C TYR A 176 -4.25 -15.70 -4.68
N THR A 177 -3.28 -15.39 -3.84
CA THR A 177 -3.04 -16.06 -2.57
C THR A 177 -2.83 -15.03 -1.47
N PHE A 178 -3.22 -15.38 -0.24
CA PHE A 178 -2.86 -14.62 0.95
C PHE A 178 -1.58 -15.19 1.55
N ASP A 179 -0.71 -14.35 2.09
CA ASP A 179 0.40 -14.83 2.93
C ASP A 179 -0.10 -15.31 4.30
N GLU A 180 0.76 -16.01 5.04
CA GLU A 180 0.39 -16.58 6.34
C GLU A 180 -0.03 -15.50 7.36
N ALA A 181 0.62 -14.33 7.31
CA ALA A 181 0.26 -13.21 8.16
C ALA A 181 -1.17 -12.75 7.89
N LEU A 182 -1.59 -12.59 6.63
CA LEU A 182 -2.92 -12.13 6.25
C LEU A 182 -3.99 -13.21 6.49
N LYS A 183 -3.63 -14.50 6.35
CA LYS A 183 -4.52 -15.62 6.73
C LYS A 183 -4.86 -15.60 8.23
N GLN A 184 -3.92 -15.19 9.07
CA GLN A 184 -4.09 -15.12 10.53
C GLN A 184 -4.58 -13.76 11.03
N ALA A 185 -4.61 -12.73 10.17
CA ALA A 185 -5.07 -11.39 10.50
C ALA A 185 -6.59 -11.33 10.77
N PRO A 186 -7.11 -10.22 11.35
CA PRO A 186 -8.54 -9.96 11.41
C PRO A 186 -9.22 -10.19 10.05
N LYS A 187 -10.38 -10.84 10.06
CA LYS A 187 -11.10 -11.21 8.81
C LYS A 187 -11.38 -9.98 7.93
N VAL A 188 -11.64 -8.83 8.55
CA VAL A 188 -11.91 -7.57 7.84
C VAL A 188 -10.77 -7.15 6.90
N PHE A 189 -9.51 -7.51 7.20
CA PHE A 189 -8.38 -7.24 6.31
C PHE A 189 -8.45 -8.09 5.04
N ARG A 190 -8.78 -9.39 5.17
CA ARG A 190 -8.97 -10.26 4.00
C ARG A 190 -10.15 -9.82 3.14
N ASP A 191 -11.23 -9.40 3.78
CA ASP A 191 -12.42 -8.92 3.09
C ASP A 191 -12.14 -7.63 2.30
N TYR A 192 -11.39 -6.70 2.89
CA TYR A 192 -11.00 -5.46 2.23
C TYR A 192 -9.97 -5.69 1.11
N ALA A 193 -8.95 -6.53 1.35
CA ALA A 193 -7.98 -6.93 0.31
C ALA A 193 -8.69 -7.55 -0.91
N THR A 194 -9.64 -8.45 -0.67
CA THR A 194 -10.44 -9.08 -1.74
C THR A 194 -11.31 -8.06 -2.47
N THR A 195 -11.85 -7.08 -1.75
CA THR A 195 -12.62 -5.98 -2.35
C THR A 195 -11.75 -5.12 -3.25
N LEU A 196 -10.55 -4.73 -2.80
CA LEU A 196 -9.57 -4.00 -3.61
C LEU A 196 -9.19 -4.80 -4.86
N TRP A 197 -8.90 -6.09 -4.69
CA TRP A 197 -8.55 -6.98 -5.80
C TRP A 197 -9.65 -7.08 -6.85
N ASN A 198 -10.89 -7.41 -6.44
CA ASN A 198 -11.98 -7.65 -7.37
C ASN A 198 -12.42 -6.39 -8.12
N LYS A 199 -12.43 -5.23 -7.44
CA LYS A 199 -12.75 -3.95 -8.08
C LYS A 199 -11.70 -3.51 -9.11
N ASN A 200 -10.47 -4.00 -8.97
CA ASN A 200 -9.32 -3.60 -9.78
C ASN A 200 -8.66 -4.79 -10.48
N ILE A 201 -9.41 -5.88 -10.67
CA ILE A 201 -8.86 -7.11 -11.26
C ILE A 201 -8.36 -6.90 -12.68
N THR A 202 -8.91 -5.88 -13.37
CA THR A 202 -8.36 -5.27 -14.59
C THR A 202 -7.87 -3.86 -14.22
N PRO A 203 -6.59 -3.70 -13.82
CA PRO A 203 -6.05 -2.44 -13.30
C PRO A 203 -6.19 -1.27 -14.26
N LYS A 204 -6.25 -0.07 -13.68
CA LYS A 204 -6.22 1.21 -14.40
C LYS A 204 -5.11 2.08 -13.83
N PHE A 205 -4.42 2.81 -14.71
CA PHE A 205 -3.29 3.67 -14.40
C PHE A 205 -3.62 5.13 -14.74
#